data_AF-A0A556QJ54-F1
#
_entry.id   AF-A0A556QJ54-F1
#
_cell.length_a   1.000
_cell.length_b   1.000
_cell.length_c   1.000
_cell.angle_alpha   90.00
_cell.angle_beta   90.00
_cell.angle_gamma   90.00
#
_symmetry.space_group_name_H-M   'P 1'
#
loop_
_entity.id
_entity.type
_entity.pdbx_description
1 polymer ?
#
loop_
_entity_poly.entity_id
_entity_poly.type
_entity_poly.pdbx_seq_one_letter_code
_entity_poly.pdbx_strand_id
1 'polypeptide(L)'
;MAVLFSAFAESRACIWDSDTLAMEQARFPGMLDVMGGNFPRHSPEFYAWRIERVRVLLVKDPRNATLRDDLSVALHKLGRHAEAIQVMLDSLAITPNRYETLSNLGTFTIYTGDLPASRVWLQKALAINPNAHFGREKYQLWLVEYLMLRADPASVPEITDRLPPYSFAKVRENYAEFVMFQQGKASGWLEEDARGAALRGVLGMMLFADYQNPVLLEALGDILEQGDPRKNAVHMAEQAYALARDLYGEKTAAERLDRKTKEADSSYSSKSAPDLKKLKKAMSEAQTAGKALAKRVREDELKWIASGQDAGREFEKKYLGASTPTVEFRAGK
;
A
#
# COMPACT_ATOMS: atom_id res chain seq x y z
N MET A 1 25.08 -29.91 23.70
CA MET A 1 24.95 -28.61 23.00
C MET A 1 23.79 -28.72 22.02
N ALA A 2 22.59 -28.33 22.46
CA ALA A 2 21.42 -28.23 21.59
C ALA A 2 21.31 -26.77 21.15
N VAL A 3 21.66 -26.48 19.89
CA VAL A 3 21.39 -25.19 19.27
C VAL A 3 19.96 -25.26 18.75
N LEU A 4 19.03 -24.64 19.48
CA LEU A 4 17.68 -24.38 19.05
C LEU A 4 17.72 -23.48 17.81
N PHE A 5 17.47 -24.05 16.64
CA PHE A 5 17.03 -23.28 15.48
C PHE A 5 15.64 -22.73 15.80
N SER A 6 15.58 -21.45 16.19
CA SER A 6 14.33 -20.71 16.23
C SER A 6 13.92 -20.42 14.79
N ALA A 7 13.02 -21.25 14.25
CA ALA A 7 12.30 -20.94 13.04
C ALA A 7 11.31 -19.81 13.36
N PHE A 8 11.70 -18.58 13.07
CA PHE A 8 10.77 -17.45 13.08
C PHE A 8 9.82 -17.64 11.90
N ALA A 9 8.55 -17.90 12.20
CA ALA A 9 7.48 -17.82 11.22
C ALA A 9 7.28 -16.34 10.86
N GLU A 10 7.98 -15.88 9.82
CA GLU A 10 7.79 -14.58 9.20
C GLU A 10 6.41 -14.55 8.53
N SER A 11 5.41 -14.02 9.24
CA SER A 11 4.11 -13.67 8.64
C SER A 11 4.22 -12.26 8.06
N ARG A 12 4.04 -12.22 6.74
CA ARG A 12 4.28 -11.10 5.81
C ARG A 12 3.12 -10.13 5.80
N ALA A 13 2.90 -9.30 4.77
CA ALA A 13 1.60 -8.74 4.36
C ALA A 13 1.69 -7.41 3.55
N CYS A 14 0.67 -7.20 2.73
CA CYS A 14 -0.18 -6.01 2.42
C CYS A 14 -1.60 -6.58 2.33
N ILE A 15 -2.56 -6.03 1.56
CA ILE A 15 -3.86 -6.71 1.34
C ILE A 15 -3.62 -8.21 1.11
N TRP A 16 -4.11 -9.08 1.99
CA TRP A 16 -3.72 -10.48 1.97
C TRP A 16 -4.54 -11.26 0.96
N ASP A 17 -3.87 -11.74 -0.08
CA ASP A 17 -4.29 -12.82 -0.97
C ASP A 17 -3.05 -13.61 -1.44
N SER A 18 -3.26 -14.66 -2.23
CA SER A 18 -2.16 -15.47 -2.77
C SER A 18 -1.13 -14.65 -3.56
N ASP A 19 -1.59 -13.67 -4.34
CA ASP A 19 -0.74 -12.94 -5.28
C ASP A 19 0.16 -11.94 -4.55
N THR A 20 -0.36 -11.32 -3.49
CA THR A 20 0.42 -10.40 -2.66
C THR A 20 1.63 -11.10 -2.06
N LEU A 21 1.47 -12.34 -1.60
CA LEU A 21 2.57 -13.15 -1.10
C LEU A 21 3.62 -13.47 -2.17
N ALA A 22 3.18 -13.80 -3.39
CA ALA A 22 4.08 -14.07 -4.51
C ALA A 22 4.82 -12.79 -4.96
N MET A 23 4.12 -11.65 -5.00
CA MET A 23 4.71 -10.36 -5.35
C MET A 23 5.73 -9.87 -4.33
N GLU A 24 5.52 -10.13 -3.04
CA GLU A 24 6.50 -9.83 -1.98
C GLU A 24 7.76 -10.70 -2.05
N GLN A 25 7.65 -11.94 -2.52
CA GLN A 25 8.80 -12.82 -2.78
C GLN A 25 9.62 -12.35 -3.99
N ALA A 26 8.97 -11.67 -4.93
CA ALA A 26 9.64 -11.04 -6.05
C ALA A 26 10.39 -9.77 -5.61
N ARG A 27 11.31 -9.31 -6.45
CA ARG A 27 12.06 -8.07 -6.19
C ARG A 27 11.12 -6.87 -6.21
N PHE A 28 11.06 -6.12 -5.10
CA PHE A 28 10.26 -4.90 -4.98
C PHE A 28 10.63 -3.88 -6.08
N PRO A 29 9.66 -3.35 -6.85
CA PRO A 29 9.93 -2.38 -7.92
C PRO A 29 10.54 -1.07 -7.42
N GLY A 30 11.26 -0.34 -8.27
CA GLY A 30 11.76 0.99 -7.94
C GLY A 30 10.60 1.98 -7.75
N MET A 31 10.85 3.07 -7.00
CA MET A 31 9.85 4.12 -6.77
C MET A 31 9.25 4.68 -8.07
N LEU A 32 10.10 4.94 -9.07
CA LEU A 32 9.66 5.40 -10.39
C LEU A 32 8.72 4.39 -11.07
N ASP A 33 9.01 3.10 -10.93
CA ASP A 33 8.18 2.03 -11.48
C ASP A 33 6.84 1.95 -10.74
N VAL A 34 6.82 2.07 -9.41
CA VAL A 34 5.58 2.09 -8.63
C VAL A 34 4.71 3.28 -9.02
N MET A 35 5.27 4.50 -9.05
CA MET A 35 4.54 5.72 -9.46
C MET A 35 4.05 5.64 -10.91
N GLY A 36 4.87 5.06 -11.80
CA GLY A 36 4.54 4.87 -13.21
C GLY A 36 3.59 3.69 -13.48
N GLY A 37 3.31 2.85 -12.49
CA GLY A 37 2.56 1.60 -12.72
C GLY A 37 3.34 0.58 -13.57
N ASN A 38 4.66 0.64 -13.59
CA ASN A 38 5.55 -0.26 -14.33
C ASN A 38 5.87 -1.54 -13.53
N PHE A 39 4.83 -2.26 -13.14
CA PHE A 39 4.93 -3.55 -12.46
C PHE A 39 3.78 -4.47 -12.89
N PRO A 40 3.95 -5.80 -12.80
CA PRO A 40 2.89 -6.75 -13.11
C PRO A 40 1.70 -6.56 -12.16
N ARG A 41 0.48 -6.51 -12.71
CA ARG A 41 -0.75 -6.40 -11.93
C ARG A 41 -1.92 -7.03 -12.66
N HIS A 42 -2.78 -7.68 -11.91
CA HIS A 42 -3.94 -8.38 -12.45
C HIS A 42 -4.99 -7.46 -13.06
N SER A 43 -5.66 -7.94 -14.09
CA SER A 43 -6.79 -7.24 -14.74
C SER A 43 -8.11 -7.39 -13.94
N PRO A 44 -9.11 -6.54 -14.18
CA PRO A 44 -10.45 -6.75 -13.65
C PRO A 44 -11.05 -8.11 -14.04
N GLU A 45 -10.78 -8.60 -15.25
CA GLU A 45 -11.25 -9.91 -15.71
C GLU A 45 -10.65 -11.06 -14.91
N PHE A 46 -9.38 -10.93 -14.52
CA PHE A 46 -8.75 -11.87 -13.60
C PHE A 46 -9.48 -11.91 -12.25
N TYR A 47 -9.77 -10.77 -11.64
CA TYR A 47 -10.48 -10.75 -10.36
C TYR A 47 -11.91 -11.27 -10.47
N ALA A 48 -12.61 -10.99 -11.58
CA ALA A 48 -13.92 -11.57 -11.84
C ALA A 48 -13.86 -13.10 -11.96
N TRP A 49 -12.89 -13.63 -12.71
CA TRP A 49 -12.62 -15.05 -12.80
C TRP A 49 -12.28 -15.67 -11.43
N ARG A 50 -11.43 -15.00 -10.64
CA ARG A 50 -11.04 -15.43 -9.29
C ARG A 50 -12.25 -15.56 -8.39
N ILE A 51 -13.16 -14.59 -8.38
CA ILE A 51 -14.39 -14.64 -7.57
C ILE A 51 -15.19 -15.90 -7.88
N GLU A 52 -15.46 -16.17 -9.16
CA GLU A 52 -16.26 -17.33 -9.56
C GLU A 52 -15.56 -18.65 -9.20
N ARG A 53 -14.26 -18.75 -9.46
CA ARG A 53 -13.46 -19.92 -9.07
C ARG A 53 -13.48 -20.14 -7.55
N VAL A 54 -13.22 -19.09 -6.78
CA VAL A 54 -13.11 -19.18 -5.31
C VAL A 54 -14.46 -19.49 -4.66
N ARG A 55 -15.57 -18.96 -5.17
CA ARG A 55 -16.92 -19.33 -4.70
C ARG A 55 -17.18 -20.82 -4.82
N VAL A 56 -16.82 -21.44 -5.94
CA VAL A 56 -16.95 -22.90 -6.13
C VAL A 56 -16.08 -23.68 -5.13
N LEU A 57 -14.87 -23.19 -4.82
CA LEU A 57 -13.98 -23.82 -3.85
C LEU A 57 -14.50 -23.70 -2.41
N LEU A 58 -15.07 -22.54 -2.05
CA LEU A 58 -15.67 -22.31 -0.73
C LEU A 58 -16.92 -23.15 -0.48
N VAL A 59 -17.64 -23.62 -1.50
CA VAL A 59 -18.72 -24.61 -1.32
C VAL A 59 -18.16 -25.94 -0.78
N LYS A 60 -16.95 -26.32 -1.20
CA LYS A 60 -16.29 -27.57 -0.80
C LYS A 60 -15.57 -27.44 0.54
N ASP A 61 -14.99 -26.28 0.80
CA ASP A 61 -14.34 -25.95 2.08
C ASP A 61 -14.85 -24.60 2.62
N PRO A 62 -16.04 -24.59 3.26
CA PRO A 62 -16.64 -23.36 3.74
C PRO A 62 -15.92 -22.73 4.91
N ARG A 63 -14.83 -23.29 5.45
CA ARG A 63 -14.09 -22.69 6.58
C ARG A 63 -12.70 -22.22 6.18
N ASN A 64 -12.35 -22.33 4.91
CA ASN A 64 -11.05 -21.91 4.40
C ASN A 64 -10.87 -20.39 4.53
N ALA A 65 -9.91 -19.95 5.34
CA ALA A 65 -9.62 -18.53 5.55
C ALA A 65 -8.88 -17.93 4.34
N THR A 66 -7.94 -18.66 3.74
CA THR A 66 -7.17 -18.21 2.57
C THR A 66 -8.06 -17.99 1.35
N LEU A 67 -9.05 -18.87 1.10
CA LEU A 67 -10.02 -18.64 0.03
C LEU A 67 -10.93 -17.42 0.31
N ARG A 68 -11.24 -17.12 1.58
CA ARG A 68 -11.98 -15.90 1.92
C ARG A 68 -11.16 -14.64 1.69
N ASP A 69 -9.87 -14.69 2.01
CA ASP A 69 -8.92 -13.64 1.70
C ASP A 69 -8.94 -13.37 0.19
N ASP A 70 -8.67 -14.37 -0.64
CA ASP A 70 -8.68 -14.26 -2.11
C ASP A 70 -10.01 -13.70 -2.65
N LEU A 71 -11.15 -14.16 -2.12
CA LEU A 71 -12.47 -13.66 -2.50
C LEU A 71 -12.64 -12.18 -2.14
N SER A 72 -12.31 -11.80 -0.91
CA SER A 72 -12.49 -10.44 -0.41
C SER A 72 -11.59 -9.44 -1.12
N VAL A 73 -10.35 -9.82 -1.42
CA VAL A 73 -9.42 -9.00 -2.18
C VAL A 73 -9.89 -8.83 -3.61
N ALA A 74 -10.34 -9.90 -4.27
CA ALA A 74 -10.89 -9.81 -5.61
C ALA A 74 -12.14 -8.92 -5.67
N LEU A 75 -13.04 -9.02 -4.68
CA LEU A 75 -14.19 -8.11 -4.55
C LEU A 75 -13.73 -6.66 -4.36
N HIS A 76 -12.77 -6.43 -3.47
CA HIS A 76 -12.23 -5.10 -3.21
C HIS A 76 -11.59 -4.48 -4.46
N LYS A 77 -10.81 -5.26 -5.21
CA LYS A 77 -10.15 -4.84 -6.46
C LYS A 77 -11.12 -4.53 -7.59
N LEU A 78 -12.35 -5.04 -7.52
CA LEU A 78 -13.45 -4.69 -8.42
C LEU A 78 -14.34 -3.54 -7.88
N GLY A 79 -13.93 -2.86 -6.81
CA GLY A 79 -14.69 -1.77 -6.19
C GLY A 79 -15.88 -2.22 -5.34
N ARG A 80 -16.06 -3.53 -5.13
CA ARG A 80 -17.16 -4.12 -4.34
C ARG A 80 -16.78 -4.17 -2.85
N HIS A 81 -16.43 -3.01 -2.29
CA HIS A 81 -15.83 -2.90 -0.95
C HIS A 81 -16.76 -3.39 0.17
N ALA A 82 -18.06 -3.09 0.10
CA ALA A 82 -19.02 -3.55 1.10
C ALA A 82 -19.11 -5.08 1.17
N GLU A 83 -19.09 -5.75 0.01
CA GLU A 83 -19.08 -7.22 -0.05
C GLU A 83 -17.75 -7.79 0.45
N ALA A 84 -16.61 -7.16 0.12
CA ALA A 84 -15.31 -7.55 0.64
C ALA A 84 -15.25 -7.48 2.17
N ILE A 85 -15.79 -6.40 2.77
CA ILE A 85 -15.91 -6.25 4.22
C ILE A 85 -16.79 -7.34 4.80
N GLN A 86 -17.96 -7.63 4.20
CA GLN A 86 -18.84 -8.69 4.69
C GLN A 86 -18.15 -10.06 4.69
N VAL A 87 -17.43 -10.41 3.62
CA VAL A 87 -16.65 -11.67 3.57
C VAL A 87 -15.61 -11.74 4.68
N MET A 88 -14.95 -10.62 5.01
CA MET A 88 -13.99 -10.57 6.12
C MET A 88 -14.65 -10.63 7.50
N LEU A 89 -15.82 -10.03 7.70
CA LEU A 89 -16.59 -10.16 8.93
C LEU A 89 -17.04 -11.61 9.15
N ASP A 90 -17.50 -12.28 8.09
CA ASP A 90 -17.83 -13.71 8.14
C ASP A 90 -16.57 -14.55 8.45
N SER A 91 -15.42 -14.21 7.85
CA SER A 91 -14.13 -14.85 8.15
C SER A 91 -13.75 -14.69 9.62
N LEU A 92 -13.92 -13.49 10.17
CA LEU A 92 -13.61 -13.16 11.56
C LEU A 92 -14.48 -13.96 12.54
N ALA A 93 -15.75 -14.22 12.22
CA ALA A 93 -16.64 -15.05 13.02
C ALA A 93 -16.20 -16.53 13.06
N ILE A 94 -15.56 -17.01 11.99
CA ILE A 94 -15.09 -18.40 11.87
C ILE A 94 -13.71 -18.57 12.51
N THR A 95 -12.81 -17.61 12.26
CA THR A 95 -11.42 -17.59 12.75
C THR A 95 -11.15 -16.25 13.41
N PRO A 96 -11.51 -16.10 14.71
CA PRO A 96 -11.29 -14.87 15.44
C PRO A 96 -9.80 -14.51 15.54
N ASN A 97 -9.49 -13.22 15.57
CA ASN A 97 -8.14 -12.68 15.80
C ASN A 97 -7.08 -13.16 14.79
N ARG A 98 -7.48 -13.53 13.57
CA ARG A 98 -6.54 -13.73 12.48
C ARG A 98 -6.02 -12.38 11.98
N TYR A 99 -4.70 -12.24 11.95
CA TYR A 99 -4.02 -11.01 11.55
C TYR A 99 -4.49 -10.48 10.19
N GLU A 100 -4.49 -11.36 9.18
CA GLU A 100 -4.81 -11.05 7.80
C GLU A 100 -6.23 -10.55 7.63
N THR A 101 -7.18 -11.15 8.35
CA THR A 101 -8.58 -10.72 8.35
C THR A 101 -8.73 -9.32 8.95
N LEU A 102 -8.05 -9.03 10.05
CA LEU A 102 -8.09 -7.72 10.69
C LEU A 102 -7.40 -6.64 9.83
N SER A 103 -6.27 -6.96 9.20
CA SER A 103 -5.58 -6.05 8.28
C SER A 103 -6.40 -5.77 7.01
N ASN A 104 -7.04 -6.79 6.43
CA ASN A 104 -7.94 -6.62 5.28
C ASN A 104 -9.17 -5.77 5.65
N LEU A 105 -9.79 -5.98 6.82
CA LEU A 105 -10.85 -5.10 7.32
C LEU A 105 -10.37 -3.66 7.48
N GLY A 106 -9.19 -3.48 8.08
CA GLY A 106 -8.54 -2.18 8.23
C GLY A 106 -8.33 -1.49 6.90
N THR A 107 -7.87 -2.21 5.87
CA THR A 107 -7.67 -1.65 4.53
C THR A 107 -8.97 -1.34 3.82
N PHE A 108 -9.93 -2.27 3.79
CA PHE A 108 -11.18 -2.09 3.03
C PHE A 108 -12.04 -0.96 3.59
N THR A 109 -12.01 -0.74 4.90
CA THR A 109 -12.76 0.36 5.56
C THR A 109 -12.21 1.75 5.24
N ILE A 110 -10.92 1.87 4.87
CA ILE A 110 -10.36 3.13 4.32
C ILE A 110 -11.10 3.50 3.02
N TYR A 111 -11.34 2.52 2.15
CA TYR A 111 -11.96 2.73 0.84
C TYR A 111 -13.47 2.98 0.92
N THR A 112 -14.12 2.67 2.05
CA THR A 112 -15.50 3.09 2.33
C THR A 112 -15.57 4.42 3.07
N GLY A 113 -14.43 5.05 3.37
CA GLY A 113 -14.34 6.31 4.12
C GLY A 113 -14.54 6.17 5.63
N ASP A 114 -14.69 4.95 6.15
CA ASP A 114 -14.85 4.69 7.59
C ASP A 114 -13.47 4.62 8.27
N LEU A 115 -12.83 5.78 8.35
CA LEU A 115 -11.53 5.94 8.99
C LEU A 115 -11.54 5.55 10.48
N PRO A 116 -12.59 5.85 11.29
CA PRO A 116 -12.68 5.37 12.66
C PRO A 116 -12.65 3.84 12.77
N ALA A 117 -13.45 3.12 11.96
CA ALA A 117 -13.40 1.66 11.96
C ALA A 117 -12.05 1.13 11.48
N SER A 118 -11.48 1.74 10.44
CA SER A 118 -10.16 1.39 9.92
C SER A 118 -9.09 1.48 11.00
N ARG A 119 -9.05 2.59 11.76
CA ARG A 119 -8.13 2.80 12.88
C ARG A 119 -8.22 1.65 13.88
N VAL A 120 -9.44 1.27 14.28
CA VAL A 120 -9.68 0.18 15.24
C VAL A 120 -9.17 -1.17 14.70
N TRP A 121 -9.47 -1.50 13.44
CA TRP A 121 -9.04 -2.77 12.85
C TRP A 121 -7.51 -2.86 12.69
N LEU A 122 -6.88 -1.79 12.22
CA LEU A 122 -5.43 -1.71 12.07
C LEU A 122 -4.71 -1.80 13.43
N GLN A 123 -5.25 -1.17 14.48
CA GLN A 123 -4.73 -1.31 15.84
C GLN A 123 -4.79 -2.75 16.34
N LYS A 124 -5.90 -3.45 16.10
CA LYS A 124 -6.03 -4.88 16.45
C LYS A 124 -5.04 -5.75 15.67
N ALA A 125 -4.87 -5.49 14.37
CA ALA A 125 -3.89 -6.20 13.56
C ALA A 125 -2.46 -5.98 14.10
N LEU A 126 -2.07 -4.74 14.34
CA LEU A 126 -0.75 -4.37 14.88
C LEU A 126 -0.49 -4.94 16.27
N ALA A 127 -1.52 -5.11 17.11
CA ALA A 127 -1.39 -5.76 18.40
C ALA A 127 -0.99 -7.24 18.29
N ILE A 128 -1.36 -7.91 17.19
CA ILE A 128 -0.99 -9.31 16.92
C ILE A 128 0.40 -9.39 16.29
N ASN A 129 0.68 -8.55 15.29
CA ASN A 129 1.99 -8.52 14.63
C ASN A 129 2.44 -7.06 14.37
N PRO A 130 3.24 -6.49 15.30
CA PRO A 130 3.72 -5.11 15.19
C PRO A 130 4.70 -4.87 14.02
N ASN A 131 5.36 -5.92 13.54
CA ASN A 131 6.38 -5.87 12.49
C ASN A 131 5.88 -6.44 11.15
N ALA A 132 4.58 -6.75 11.05
CA ALA A 132 3.98 -7.22 9.83
C ALA A 132 4.23 -6.26 8.66
N HIS A 133 4.16 -6.77 7.44
CA HIS A 133 4.39 -5.99 6.22
C HIS A 133 5.78 -5.32 6.15
N PHE A 134 6.83 -5.93 6.71
CA PHE A 134 8.15 -5.27 6.85
C PHE A 134 8.06 -3.91 7.57
N GLY A 135 7.13 -3.79 8.52
CA GLY A 135 6.87 -2.57 9.28
C GLY A 135 6.02 -1.52 8.57
N ARG A 136 5.35 -1.85 7.45
CA ARG A 136 4.45 -0.92 6.74
C ARG A 136 3.16 -0.61 7.51
N GLU A 137 2.56 -1.58 8.20
CA GLU A 137 1.18 -1.44 8.71
C GLU A 137 1.01 -0.26 9.67
N LYS A 138 2.05 0.05 10.46
CA LYS A 138 2.07 1.24 11.31
C LYS A 138 1.94 2.54 10.50
N TYR A 139 2.53 2.61 9.30
CA TYR A 139 2.40 3.76 8.41
C TYR A 139 1.02 3.81 7.74
N GLN A 140 0.34 2.68 7.56
CA GLN A 140 -1.06 2.70 7.12
C GLN A 140 -1.97 3.24 8.24
N LEU A 141 -1.77 2.79 9.48
CA LEU A 141 -2.48 3.34 10.65
C LEU A 141 -2.21 4.85 10.80
N TRP A 142 -0.96 5.27 10.71
CA TRP A 142 -0.60 6.70 10.78
C TRP A 142 -1.19 7.50 9.64
N LEU A 143 -1.30 6.95 8.43
CA LEU A 143 -1.99 7.61 7.33
C LEU A 143 -3.47 7.81 7.65
N VAL A 144 -4.15 6.80 8.19
CA VAL A 144 -5.56 6.90 8.63
C VAL A 144 -5.71 7.99 9.70
N GLU A 145 -4.87 7.97 10.72
CA GLU A 145 -4.92 8.96 11.80
C GLU A 145 -4.57 10.39 11.32
N TYR A 146 -3.64 10.52 10.38
CA TYR A 146 -3.33 11.79 9.71
C TYR A 146 -4.53 12.33 8.94
N LEU A 147 -5.23 11.47 8.19
CA LEU A 147 -6.43 11.86 7.45
C LEU A 147 -7.56 12.30 8.40
N MET A 148 -7.73 11.59 9.51
CA MET A 148 -8.68 11.97 10.57
C MET A 148 -8.33 13.33 11.18
N LEU A 149 -7.06 13.54 11.59
CA LEU A 149 -6.58 14.83 12.13
C LEU A 149 -6.78 15.98 11.12
N ARG A 150 -6.49 15.71 9.84
CA ARG A 150 -6.64 16.70 8.76
C ARG A 150 -8.10 17.08 8.57
N ALA A 151 -9.01 16.11 8.57
CA ALA A 151 -10.44 16.34 8.43
C ALA A 151 -11.02 17.05 9.66
N ASP A 152 -10.87 16.46 10.84
CA ASP A 152 -11.39 16.95 12.10
C ASP A 152 -10.47 16.57 13.27
N PRO A 153 -9.74 17.51 13.89
CA PRO A 153 -8.89 17.25 15.04
C PRO A 153 -9.64 16.62 16.23
N ALA A 154 -10.93 16.91 16.40
CA ALA A 154 -11.73 16.34 17.49
C ALA A 154 -11.95 14.83 17.32
N SER A 155 -11.73 14.27 16.12
CA SER A 155 -11.87 12.83 15.84
C SER A 155 -10.71 11.98 16.35
N VAL A 156 -9.59 12.61 16.72
CA VAL A 156 -8.37 11.95 17.25
C VAL A 156 -7.81 12.71 18.46
N PRO A 157 -8.58 12.87 19.55
CA PRO A 157 -8.19 13.70 20.68
C PRO A 157 -6.87 13.23 21.31
N GLU A 158 -6.60 11.91 21.31
CA GLU A 158 -5.35 11.37 21.84
C GLU A 158 -4.10 11.84 21.07
N ILE A 159 -4.26 12.29 19.82
CA ILE A 159 -3.21 12.85 18.98
C ILE A 159 -3.20 14.37 19.12
N THR A 160 -4.37 14.99 19.01
CA THR A 160 -4.54 16.44 19.07
C THR A 160 -4.06 17.04 20.39
N ASP A 161 -4.35 16.41 21.52
CA ASP A 161 -3.98 16.92 22.85
C ASP A 161 -2.46 16.85 23.10
N ARG A 162 -1.75 15.98 22.38
CA ARG A 162 -0.29 15.84 22.46
C ARG A 162 0.45 16.83 21.55
N LEU A 163 -0.23 17.48 20.61
CA LEU A 163 0.41 18.36 19.63
C LEU A 163 0.72 19.74 20.24
N PRO A 164 1.99 20.19 20.21
CA PRO A 164 2.30 21.56 20.57
C PRO A 164 1.59 22.55 19.63
N PRO A 165 1.03 23.67 20.13
CA PRO A 165 0.29 24.63 19.29
C PRO A 165 1.07 25.12 18.07
N TYR A 166 2.39 25.27 18.17
CA TYR A 166 3.26 25.73 17.08
C TYR A 166 3.51 24.68 15.99
N SER A 167 3.37 23.38 16.28
CA SER A 167 3.53 22.29 15.30
C SER A 167 2.21 21.85 14.68
N PHE A 168 1.07 22.27 15.25
CA PHE A 168 -0.26 21.81 14.89
C PHE A 168 -0.56 21.93 13.38
N ALA A 169 -0.37 23.13 12.81
CA ALA A 169 -0.64 23.36 11.39
C ALA A 169 0.25 22.49 10.47
N LYS A 170 1.54 22.35 10.81
CA LYS A 170 2.50 21.56 10.02
C LYS A 170 2.15 20.07 10.04
N VAL A 171 1.91 19.51 11.23
CA VAL A 171 1.56 18.09 11.40
C VAL A 171 0.22 17.75 10.76
N ARG A 172 -0.74 18.69 10.78
CA ARG A 172 -2.06 18.50 10.16
C ARG A 172 -2.03 18.56 8.62
N GLU A 173 -1.06 19.26 8.03
CA GLU A 173 -1.00 19.47 6.58
C GLU A 173 0.12 18.70 5.87
N ASN A 174 1.02 18.05 6.60
CA ASN A 174 2.14 17.31 6.04
C ASN A 174 2.28 15.94 6.72
N TYR A 175 2.13 14.89 5.93
CA TYR A 175 2.17 13.52 6.44
C TYR A 175 3.53 13.13 7.01
N ALA A 176 4.63 13.65 6.49
CA ALA A 176 5.95 13.35 7.01
C ALA A 176 6.22 14.06 8.36
N GLU A 177 5.69 15.26 8.55
CA GLU A 177 5.64 15.92 9.86
C GLU A 177 4.81 15.10 10.86
N PHE A 178 3.68 14.54 10.42
CA PHE A 178 2.88 13.61 11.22
C PHE A 178 3.65 12.33 11.60
N VAL A 179 4.37 11.73 10.65
CA VAL A 179 5.23 10.55 10.90
C VAL A 179 6.32 10.88 11.92
N MET A 180 6.99 12.04 11.81
CA MET A 180 7.98 12.49 12.79
C MET A 180 7.36 12.67 14.18
N PHE A 181 6.19 13.29 14.24
CA PHE A 181 5.45 13.48 15.48
C PHE A 181 5.11 12.15 16.16
N GLN A 182 4.63 11.15 15.41
CA GLN A 182 4.35 9.81 15.95
C GLN A 182 5.61 9.08 16.43
N GLN A 183 6.80 9.48 15.95
CA GLN A 183 8.09 9.00 16.45
C GLN A 183 8.60 9.80 17.67
N GLY A 184 7.80 10.71 18.22
CA GLY A 184 8.16 11.52 19.38
C GLY A 184 8.99 12.76 19.06
N LYS A 185 9.11 13.14 17.78
CA LYS A 185 9.83 14.35 17.36
C LYS A 185 8.84 15.47 17.00
N ALA A 186 8.88 16.57 17.73
CA ALA A 186 7.99 17.72 17.50
C ALA A 186 8.50 18.72 16.44
N SER A 187 9.77 18.63 16.06
CA SER A 187 10.44 19.50 15.08
C SER A 187 11.75 18.87 14.60
N GLY A 188 12.27 19.32 13.46
CA GLY A 188 13.55 18.86 12.89
C GLY A 188 13.34 18.24 11.53
N TRP A 189 14.07 17.16 11.24
CA TRP A 189 13.94 16.39 10.00
C TRP A 189 13.77 14.90 10.29
N LEU A 190 13.19 14.19 9.33
CA LEU A 190 13.02 12.74 9.39
C LEU A 190 14.37 12.08 9.09
N GLU A 191 14.91 11.32 10.05
CA GLU A 191 16.20 10.64 9.88
C GLU A 191 16.14 9.66 8.71
N GLU A 192 17.27 9.46 8.02
CA GLU A 192 17.34 8.65 6.79
C GLU A 192 16.75 7.25 6.92
N ASP A 193 17.01 6.54 8.03
CA ASP A 193 16.47 5.20 8.27
C ASP A 193 14.94 5.23 8.46
N ALA A 194 14.45 6.21 9.24
CA ALA A 194 13.03 6.41 9.49
C ALA A 194 12.29 6.86 8.23
N ARG A 195 12.90 7.73 7.42
CA ARG A 195 12.41 8.15 6.11
C ARG A 195 12.37 6.96 5.16
N GLY A 196 13.43 6.17 5.09
CA GLY A 196 13.48 4.96 4.26
C GLY A 196 12.39 3.95 4.64
N ALA A 197 12.12 3.77 5.92
CA ALA A 197 11.03 2.92 6.38
C ALA A 197 9.64 3.49 6.03
N ALA A 198 9.43 4.80 6.16
CA ALA A 198 8.19 5.46 5.78
C ALA A 198 7.95 5.38 4.25
N LEU A 199 8.99 5.61 3.44
CA LEU A 199 8.95 5.46 1.99
C LEU A 199 8.58 4.04 1.59
N ARG A 200 9.22 3.02 2.18
CA ARG A 200 8.86 1.61 1.94
C ARG A 200 7.41 1.33 2.33
N GLY A 201 6.95 1.91 3.45
CA GLY A 201 5.56 1.81 3.88
C GLY A 201 4.59 2.33 2.82
N VAL A 202 4.74 3.60 2.41
CA VAL A 202 3.87 4.25 1.42
C VAL A 202 3.95 3.56 0.05
N LEU A 203 5.15 3.24 -0.43
CA LEU A 203 5.33 2.53 -1.70
C LEU A 203 4.70 1.14 -1.66
N GLY A 204 4.77 0.44 -0.54
CA GLY A 204 4.05 -0.81 -0.34
C GLY A 204 2.53 -0.61 -0.45
N MET A 205 1.96 0.44 0.17
CA MET A 205 0.54 0.73 0.02
C MET A 205 0.15 0.96 -1.44
N MET A 206 0.98 1.70 -2.18
CA MET A 206 0.77 1.97 -3.60
C MET A 206 0.84 0.70 -4.44
N LEU A 207 1.86 -0.14 -4.22
CA LEU A 207 2.07 -1.36 -4.99
C LEU A 207 0.90 -2.34 -4.85
N PHE A 208 0.42 -2.55 -3.62
CA PHE A 208 -0.54 -3.61 -3.31
C PHE A 208 -2.00 -3.16 -3.25
N ALA A 209 -2.27 -1.89 -2.99
CA ALA A 209 -3.64 -1.38 -2.93
C ALA A 209 -4.00 -0.63 -4.22
N ASP A 210 -3.51 0.60 -4.36
CA ASP A 210 -3.75 1.46 -5.52
C ASP A 210 -2.61 2.47 -5.70
N TYR A 211 -1.82 2.30 -6.75
CA TYR A 211 -0.68 3.16 -7.04
C TYR A 211 -1.08 4.54 -7.57
N GLN A 212 -2.32 4.68 -8.03
CA GLN A 212 -2.90 5.95 -8.50
C GLN A 212 -3.75 6.62 -7.42
N ASN A 213 -3.61 6.20 -6.16
CA ASN A 213 -4.33 6.85 -5.08
C ASN A 213 -3.71 8.24 -4.79
N PRO A 214 -4.47 9.35 -4.92
CA PRO A 214 -3.94 10.69 -4.76
C PRO A 214 -3.49 11.00 -3.32
N VAL A 215 -4.07 10.35 -2.31
CA VAL A 215 -3.63 10.48 -0.91
C VAL A 215 -2.27 9.82 -0.71
N LEU A 216 -2.05 8.64 -1.29
CA LEU A 216 -0.75 7.95 -1.20
C LEU A 216 0.35 8.70 -1.97
N LEU A 217 0.02 9.28 -3.11
CA LEU A 217 0.94 10.12 -3.88
C LEU A 217 1.29 11.42 -3.12
N GLU A 218 0.32 12.07 -2.49
CA GLU A 218 0.57 13.24 -1.62
C GLU A 218 1.46 12.86 -0.42
N ALA A 219 1.14 11.77 0.28
CA ALA A 219 1.93 11.24 1.39
C ALA A 219 3.35 10.86 0.97
N LEU A 220 3.53 10.29 -0.23
CA LEU A 220 4.84 9.98 -0.80
C LEU A 220 5.66 11.26 -1.02
N GLY A 221 5.03 12.29 -1.61
CA GLY A 221 5.66 13.59 -1.81
C GLY A 221 6.11 14.23 -0.50
N ASP A 222 5.24 14.22 0.51
CA ASP A 222 5.55 14.77 1.84
C ASP A 222 6.80 14.13 2.47
N ILE A 223 6.95 12.81 2.33
CA ILE A 223 8.11 12.08 2.87
C ILE A 223 9.36 12.33 2.05
N LEU A 224 9.24 12.45 0.73
CA LEU A 224 10.36 12.72 -0.18
C LEU A 224 10.95 14.12 0.00
N GLU A 225 10.13 15.08 0.43
CA GLU A 225 10.53 16.45 0.72
C GLU A 225 11.30 16.57 2.06
N GLN A 226 11.02 15.69 3.02
CA GLN A 226 11.65 15.68 4.35
C GLN A 226 13.03 15.00 4.37
N GLY A 227 13.94 15.48 5.22
CA GLY A 227 15.28 14.92 5.43
C GLY A 227 16.43 15.77 4.87
N ASP A 228 17.64 15.22 4.69
CA ASP A 228 18.82 15.97 4.25
C ASP A 228 18.60 16.59 2.85
N PRO A 229 18.55 17.94 2.73
CA PRO A 229 18.30 18.61 1.44
C PRO A 229 19.29 18.25 0.33
N ARG A 230 20.47 17.71 0.66
CA ARG A 230 21.48 17.24 -0.30
C ARG A 230 21.19 15.84 -0.84
N LYS A 231 20.28 15.10 -0.20
CA LYS A 231 19.86 13.72 -0.53
C LYS A 231 18.39 13.62 -0.92
N ASN A 232 17.58 14.65 -0.63
CA ASN A 232 16.15 14.66 -0.92
C ASN A 232 15.90 14.54 -2.43
N ALA A 233 14.95 13.68 -2.80
CA ALA A 233 14.51 13.53 -4.18
C ALA A 233 13.35 14.49 -4.45
N VAL A 234 13.60 15.79 -4.28
CA VAL A 234 12.60 16.88 -4.37
C VAL A 234 11.81 16.81 -5.69
N HIS A 235 12.47 16.54 -6.81
CA HIS A 235 11.80 16.40 -8.10
C HIS A 235 10.94 15.13 -8.23
N MET A 236 11.16 14.10 -7.41
CA MET A 236 10.22 12.99 -7.30
C MET A 236 9.01 13.39 -6.44
N ALA A 237 9.20 14.21 -5.40
CA ALA A 237 8.09 14.78 -4.63
C ALA A 237 7.18 15.66 -5.51
N GLU A 238 7.76 16.56 -6.31
CA GLU A 238 7.04 17.38 -7.30
C GLU A 238 6.20 16.52 -8.25
N GLN A 239 6.77 15.41 -8.74
CA GLN A 239 6.05 14.50 -9.63
C GLN A 239 4.92 13.75 -8.90
N ALA A 240 5.14 13.34 -7.65
CA ALA A 240 4.11 12.72 -6.84
C ALA A 240 2.95 13.70 -6.59
N TYR A 241 3.23 14.96 -6.24
CA TYR A 241 2.23 16.02 -6.09
C TYR A 241 1.49 16.33 -7.39
N ALA A 242 2.20 16.42 -8.52
CA ALA A 242 1.58 16.66 -9.82
C ALA A 242 0.62 15.52 -10.21
N LEU A 243 1.03 14.26 -10.02
CA LEU A 243 0.17 13.11 -10.24
C LEU A 243 -1.04 13.14 -9.30
N ALA A 244 -0.84 13.39 -8.00
CA ALA A 244 -1.92 13.51 -7.03
C ALA A 244 -2.93 14.59 -7.41
N ARG A 245 -2.45 15.75 -7.88
CA ARG A 245 -3.28 16.90 -8.28
C ARG A 245 -4.18 16.55 -9.44
N ASP A 246 -3.60 15.92 -10.47
CA ASP A 246 -4.34 15.52 -11.66
C ASP A 246 -5.41 14.45 -11.35
N LEU A 247 -5.26 13.72 -10.24
CA LEU A 247 -6.15 12.67 -9.77
C LEU A 247 -7.24 13.14 -8.78
N TYR A 248 -6.97 14.12 -7.89
CA TYR A 248 -7.97 14.59 -6.91
C TYR A 248 -9.18 15.24 -7.56
N GLY A 249 -9.02 15.96 -8.68
CA GLY A 249 -10.11 16.66 -9.38
C GLY A 249 -10.77 17.82 -8.60
N GLU A 250 -10.47 17.99 -7.31
CA GLU A 250 -10.98 19.04 -6.44
C GLU A 250 -10.08 20.29 -6.43
N LYS A 251 -10.68 21.48 -6.51
CA LYS A 251 -9.94 22.76 -6.54
C LYS A 251 -9.09 22.99 -5.28
N THR A 252 -9.63 22.71 -4.09
CA THR A 252 -8.94 22.92 -2.81
C THR A 252 -7.74 21.98 -2.64
N ALA A 253 -7.86 20.73 -3.11
CA ALA A 253 -6.75 19.80 -3.15
C ALA A 253 -5.67 20.25 -4.15
N ALA A 254 -6.09 20.78 -5.31
CA ALA A 254 -5.16 21.28 -6.32
C ALA A 254 -4.35 22.48 -5.83
N GLU A 255 -5.00 23.47 -5.20
CA GLU A 255 -4.32 24.65 -4.62
C GLU A 255 -3.31 24.24 -3.53
N ARG A 256 -3.66 23.26 -2.68
CA ARG A 256 -2.75 22.71 -1.67
C ARG A 256 -1.54 22.04 -2.29
N LEU A 257 -1.73 21.20 -3.31
CA LEU A 257 -0.65 20.48 -3.98
C LEU A 257 0.23 21.40 -4.82
N ASP A 258 -0.33 22.44 -5.44
CA ASP A 258 0.43 23.47 -6.14
C ASP A 258 1.31 24.26 -5.16
N ARG A 259 0.81 24.55 -3.95
CA ARG A 259 1.61 25.16 -2.88
C ARG A 259 2.76 24.23 -2.45
N LYS A 260 2.48 22.95 -2.15
CA LYS A 260 3.51 21.96 -1.80
C LYS A 260 4.57 21.81 -2.89
N THR A 261 4.17 21.84 -4.16
CA THR A 261 5.10 21.81 -5.31
C THR A 261 6.04 23.02 -5.33
N LYS A 262 5.53 24.23 -5.02
CA LYS A 262 6.36 25.44 -4.94
C LYS A 262 7.29 25.43 -3.72
N GLU A 263 6.83 24.93 -2.58
CA GLU A 263 7.62 24.79 -1.35
C GLU A 263 8.82 23.83 -1.59
N ALA A 264 8.55 22.70 -2.25
CA ALA A 264 9.57 21.75 -2.68
C ALA A 264 10.62 22.40 -3.61
N ASP A 265 10.20 23.12 -4.65
CA ASP A 265 11.09 23.81 -5.60
C ASP A 265 11.96 24.89 -4.91
N SER A 266 11.38 25.62 -3.96
CA SER A 266 12.06 26.70 -3.22
C SER A 266 13.16 26.23 -2.25
N SER A 267 13.10 24.95 -1.85
CA SER A 267 14.05 24.34 -0.91
C SER A 267 15.38 23.94 -1.57
N TYR A 268 15.56 24.24 -2.86
CA TYR A 268 16.67 23.75 -3.68
C TYR A 268 17.71 24.83 -4.07
N SER A 269 19.01 24.47 -4.04
CA SER A 269 20.11 25.30 -4.55
C SER A 269 20.48 24.89 -5.99
N SER A 270 20.42 25.82 -6.93
CA SER A 270 20.52 25.60 -8.39
C SER A 270 21.78 24.93 -8.93
N LYS A 271 22.81 24.66 -8.12
CA LYS A 271 24.14 24.23 -8.59
C LYS A 271 24.30 22.73 -8.88
N SER A 272 23.34 21.87 -8.53
CA SER A 272 23.41 20.41 -8.77
C SER A 272 22.11 19.79 -9.29
N ALA A 273 21.19 20.59 -9.85
CA ALA A 273 19.87 20.11 -10.28
C ALA A 273 20.00 18.92 -11.24
N PRO A 274 19.35 17.77 -10.94
CA PRO A 274 19.10 16.76 -11.95
C PRO A 274 18.46 17.42 -13.17
N ASP A 275 18.75 16.91 -14.36
CA ASP A 275 18.09 17.39 -15.57
C ASP A 275 16.58 17.08 -15.49
N LEU A 276 15.79 18.09 -15.13
CA LEU A 276 14.34 17.99 -14.94
C LEU A 276 13.65 17.40 -16.17
N LYS A 277 14.20 17.68 -17.37
CA LYS A 277 13.71 17.11 -18.63
C LYS A 277 13.94 15.60 -18.68
N LYS A 278 15.09 15.11 -18.20
CA LYS A 278 15.37 13.66 -18.09
C LYS A 278 14.45 12.98 -17.08
N LEU A 279 14.19 13.59 -15.92
CA LEU A 279 13.31 12.99 -14.90
C LEU A 279 11.85 12.89 -15.38
N LYS A 280 11.30 13.98 -15.95
CA LYS A 280 9.96 13.96 -16.57
C LYS A 280 9.87 12.94 -17.70
N LYS A 281 10.92 12.83 -18.52
CA LYS A 281 11.01 11.83 -19.57
C LYS A 281 11.00 10.41 -19.00
N ALA A 282 11.81 10.13 -17.96
CA ALA A 282 11.87 8.82 -17.32
C ALA A 282 10.52 8.41 -16.71
N MET A 283 9.78 9.35 -16.11
CA MET A 283 8.43 9.09 -15.61
C MET A 283 7.45 8.80 -16.73
N SER A 284 7.47 9.56 -17.83
CA SER A 284 6.65 9.29 -19.01
C SER A 284 6.98 7.92 -19.63
N GLU A 285 8.25 7.53 -19.65
CA GLU A 285 8.70 6.21 -20.11
C GLU A 285 8.19 5.10 -19.19
N ALA A 286 8.29 5.27 -17.86
CA ALA A 286 7.75 4.33 -16.87
C ALA A 286 6.23 4.17 -17.01
N GLN A 287 5.48 5.26 -17.18
CA GLN A 287 4.03 5.20 -17.44
C GLN A 287 3.68 4.47 -18.74
N THR A 288 4.45 4.71 -19.80
CA THR A 288 4.25 4.04 -21.10
C THR A 288 4.54 2.55 -20.99
N ALA A 289 5.66 2.20 -20.36
CA ALA A 289 6.06 0.82 -20.10
C ALA A 289 5.01 0.10 -19.22
N GLY A 290 4.53 0.76 -18.17
CA GLY A 290 3.51 0.23 -17.26
C GLY A 290 2.15 -0.01 -17.93
N LYS A 291 1.71 0.89 -18.80
CA LYS A 291 0.49 0.68 -19.63
C LYS A 291 0.67 -0.51 -20.59
N ALA A 292 1.82 -0.60 -21.25
CA ALA A 292 2.12 -1.70 -22.15
C ALA A 292 2.22 -3.05 -21.40
N LEU A 293 2.82 -3.07 -20.22
CA LEU A 293 2.92 -4.25 -19.37
C LEU A 293 1.53 -4.72 -18.90
N ALA A 294 0.70 -3.82 -18.38
CA ALA A 294 -0.66 -4.14 -17.96
C ALA A 294 -1.52 -4.71 -19.10
N LYS A 295 -1.38 -4.14 -20.30
CA LYS A 295 -2.05 -4.67 -21.50
C LYS A 295 -1.60 -6.11 -21.80
N ARG A 296 -0.30 -6.38 -21.79
CA ARG A 296 0.24 -7.73 -22.01
C ARG A 296 -0.24 -8.73 -20.95
N VAL A 297 -0.20 -8.33 -19.67
CA VAL A 297 -0.69 -9.16 -18.56
C VAL A 297 -2.15 -9.55 -18.80
N ARG A 298 -3.01 -8.56 -19.08
CA ARG A 298 -4.44 -8.81 -19.35
C ARG A 298 -4.64 -9.75 -20.56
N GLU A 299 -3.89 -9.56 -21.64
CA GLU A 299 -3.98 -10.44 -22.81
C GLU A 299 -3.58 -11.89 -22.50
N ASP A 300 -2.57 -12.09 -21.66
CA ASP A 300 -2.13 -13.42 -21.23
C ASP A 300 -3.12 -14.06 -20.24
N GLU A 301 -3.64 -13.30 -19.28
CA GLU A 301 -4.69 -13.75 -18.35
C GLU A 301 -5.94 -14.21 -19.09
N LEU A 302 -6.43 -13.43 -20.06
CA LEU A 302 -7.61 -13.80 -20.85
C LEU A 302 -7.39 -15.10 -21.62
N LYS A 303 -6.18 -15.34 -22.13
CA LYS A 303 -5.83 -16.60 -22.81
C LYS A 303 -5.80 -17.78 -21.84
N TRP A 304 -5.21 -17.62 -20.66
CA TRP A 304 -5.17 -18.66 -19.64
C TRP A 304 -6.57 -19.03 -19.16
N ILE A 305 -7.40 -18.03 -18.86
CA ILE A 305 -8.80 -18.21 -18.47
C ILE A 305 -9.59 -18.95 -19.56
N ALA A 306 -9.48 -18.51 -20.82
CA ALA A 306 -10.17 -19.15 -21.95
C ALA A 306 -9.71 -20.59 -22.19
N SER A 307 -8.48 -20.92 -21.81
CA SER A 307 -7.92 -22.28 -21.93
C SER A 307 -8.22 -23.17 -20.70
N GLY A 308 -8.95 -22.67 -19.71
CA GLY A 308 -9.26 -23.39 -18.47
C GLY A 308 -8.07 -23.52 -17.50
N GLN A 309 -7.02 -22.73 -17.68
CA GLN A 309 -5.84 -22.73 -16.81
C GLN A 309 -6.09 -21.90 -15.54
N ASP A 310 -5.30 -22.16 -14.50
CA ASP A 310 -5.26 -21.31 -13.32
C ASP A 310 -4.44 -20.05 -13.65
N ALA A 311 -5.14 -18.98 -14.01
CA ALA A 311 -4.52 -17.73 -14.43
C ALA A 311 -3.62 -17.11 -13.35
N GLY A 312 -3.87 -17.37 -12.05
CA GLY A 312 -3.05 -16.85 -10.96
C GLY A 312 -1.70 -17.53 -10.94
N ARG A 313 -1.69 -18.86 -11.02
CA ARG A 313 -0.45 -19.65 -11.10
C ARG A 313 0.37 -19.34 -12.34
N GLU A 314 -0.27 -19.19 -13.50
CA GLU A 314 0.45 -18.85 -14.73
C GLU A 314 1.00 -17.43 -14.70
N PHE A 315 0.27 -16.49 -14.07
CA PHE A 315 0.77 -15.13 -13.82
C PHE A 315 2.03 -15.15 -12.95
N GLU A 316 1.99 -15.81 -11.79
CA GLU A 316 3.12 -15.93 -10.86
C GLU A 316 4.35 -16.48 -11.61
N LYS A 317 4.18 -17.60 -12.30
CA LYS A 317 5.24 -18.27 -13.07
C LYS A 317 5.85 -17.35 -14.13
N LYS A 318 5.03 -16.59 -14.86
CA LYS A 318 5.49 -15.78 -16.00
C LYS A 318 6.08 -14.44 -15.58
N TYR A 319 5.51 -13.77 -14.58
CA TYR A 319 5.82 -12.37 -14.28
C TYR A 319 6.52 -12.15 -12.94
N LEU A 320 6.37 -13.07 -11.99
CA LEU A 320 6.99 -12.96 -10.66
C LEU A 320 8.20 -13.91 -10.53
N GLY A 321 8.34 -14.86 -11.46
CA GLY A 321 9.39 -15.87 -11.48
C GLY A 321 8.99 -17.12 -10.67
N ALA A 322 9.47 -18.29 -11.09
CA ALA A 322 9.19 -19.55 -10.41
C ALA A 322 9.86 -19.60 -9.04
N SER A 323 9.19 -19.08 -8.03
CA SER A 323 9.43 -19.46 -6.64
C SER A 323 8.53 -20.66 -6.34
N THR A 324 8.98 -21.86 -6.67
CA THR A 324 8.34 -23.11 -6.23
C THR A 324 9.40 -24.06 -5.65
N PRO A 325 9.09 -24.87 -4.62
CA PRO A 325 7.96 -25.80 -4.67
C PRO A 325 6.89 -25.60 -3.58
N THR A 326 5.66 -25.85 -4.02
CA THR A 326 4.54 -26.38 -3.26
C THR A 326 5.04 -27.43 -2.26
N VAL A 327 4.93 -27.13 -0.97
CA VAL A 327 5.03 -28.16 0.07
C VAL A 327 3.70 -28.93 0.04
N GLU A 328 3.72 -30.11 -0.58
CA GLU A 328 2.78 -31.16 -0.23
C GLU A 328 2.92 -31.44 1.26
N PHE A 329 1.91 -31.10 2.05
CA PHE A 329 1.78 -31.60 3.41
C PHE A 329 1.56 -33.12 3.33
N ARG A 330 2.64 -33.89 3.34
CA ARG A 330 2.58 -35.29 3.77
C ARG A 330 2.40 -35.30 5.28
N ALA A 331 1.20 -35.62 5.72
CA ALA A 331 0.93 -36.00 7.10
C ALA A 331 1.78 -37.23 7.46
N GLY A 332 2.52 -37.18 8.57
CA GLY A 332 3.39 -38.28 8.97
C GLY A 332 3.95 -38.15 10.39
N LYS A 333 3.10 -38.55 11.35
CA LYS A 333 3.35 -39.06 12.72
C LYS A 333 4.12 -38.20 13.72
#